data_AF-A0A7I9VA92-F1
#
_entry.id   AF-A0A7I9VA92-F1
#
_cell.length_a   1.000
_cell.length_b   1.000
_cell.length_c   1.000
_cell.angle_alpha   90.00
_cell.angle_beta   90.00
_cell.angle_gamma   90.00
#
_symmetry.space_group_name_H-M   'P 1'
#
loop_
_entity.id
_entity.type
_entity.pdbx_description
1 polymer ?
#
loop_
_entity_poly.entity_id
_entity_poly.type
_entity_poly.pdbx_seq_one_letter_code
_entity_poly.pdbx_strand_id
1 'polypeptide(L)'
;MQTELKHQNVVELTAALLTAMPACSDALRLAAYAHDGQLRTTIRARAVHQDPYIIHPIRIALRLLRWGVFASDDAGQRTVVEVALLHDVAEDSPGRLVDWLELPASTRPHDAIALRFGPRVADAVRRLTNPPADPDATTRVRRARYRAHLADEVAPDLLSAVVKSSDLVDNAGSLKHLSDERKAATYAAKYVDPVGDMADALARHLEDAASDLDYATARGVHRARERLLVVHGELLTMVEKD
;
A
#
# COMPACT_ATOMS: atom_id res chain seq x y z
N MET A 1 3.16 18.48 -12.93
CA MET A 1 4.44 18.26 -12.22
C MET A 1 4.56 16.78 -11.89
N GLN A 2 5.20 15.98 -12.74
CA GLN A 2 5.48 14.56 -12.48
C GLN A 2 6.72 14.47 -11.57
N THR A 3 6.56 14.67 -10.27
CA THR A 3 7.68 14.49 -9.33
C THR A 3 7.83 13.00 -9.04
N GLU A 4 8.98 12.41 -9.36
CA GLU A 4 9.27 11.01 -9.02
C GLU A 4 9.38 10.85 -7.49
N LEU A 5 8.33 10.33 -6.85
CA LEU A 5 8.25 10.15 -5.39
C LEU A 5 9.42 9.35 -4.81
N LYS A 6 10.07 8.50 -5.63
CA LYS A 6 11.19 7.67 -5.19
C LYS A 6 12.48 8.46 -4.96
N HIS A 7 12.64 9.63 -5.57
CA HIS A 7 13.85 10.45 -5.41
C HIS A 7 13.78 11.43 -4.24
N GLN A 8 12.61 11.58 -3.61
CA GLN A 8 12.42 12.51 -2.51
C GLN A 8 12.83 11.90 -1.16
N ASN A 9 13.37 12.73 -0.28
CA ASN A 9 13.70 12.32 1.08
C ASN A 9 12.46 12.36 2.00
N VAL A 10 12.59 11.83 3.22
CA VAL A 10 11.48 11.75 4.19
C VAL A 10 10.90 13.13 4.53
N VAL A 11 11.72 14.18 4.61
CA VAL A 11 11.28 15.53 4.94
C VAL A 11 10.40 16.11 3.84
N GLU A 12 10.84 16.00 2.58
CA GLU A 12 10.09 16.48 1.42
C GLU A 12 8.75 15.75 1.25
N LEU A 13 8.76 14.43 1.45
CA LEU A 13 7.54 13.62 1.36
C LEU A 13 6.56 13.93 2.49
N THR A 14 7.07 14.09 3.71
CA THR A 14 6.27 14.51 4.87
C THR A 14 5.64 15.88 4.64
N ALA A 15 6.44 16.86 4.20
CA ALA A 15 5.96 18.20 3.91
C ALA A 15 4.90 18.21 2.79
N ALA A 16 5.12 17.46 1.72
CA ALA A 16 4.15 17.33 0.64
C ALA A 16 2.83 16.72 1.13
N LEU A 17 2.90 15.68 1.96
CA LEU A 17 1.71 15.03 2.51
C LEU A 17 0.94 15.96 3.46
N LEU A 18 1.63 16.62 4.39
CA LEU A 18 0.98 17.53 5.34
C LEU A 18 0.46 18.81 4.68
N THR A 19 1.07 19.24 3.57
CA THR A 19 0.54 20.34 2.76
C THR A 19 -0.76 19.92 2.04
N ALA A 20 -0.80 18.70 1.51
CA ALA A 20 -1.97 18.21 0.79
C ALA A 20 -3.10 17.75 1.72
N MET A 21 -2.77 17.19 2.88
CA MET A 21 -3.73 16.57 3.80
C MET A 21 -3.32 16.76 5.27
N PRO A 22 -3.38 18.00 5.81
CA PRO A 22 -2.96 18.29 7.19
C PRO A 22 -3.78 17.53 8.25
N ALA A 23 -5.04 17.19 7.93
CA ALA A 23 -5.92 16.42 8.80
C ALA A 23 -5.39 15.00 9.11
N CYS A 24 -4.49 14.45 8.29
CA CYS A 24 -3.89 13.13 8.51
C CYS A 24 -2.60 13.17 9.35
N SER A 25 -2.29 14.31 9.98
CA SER A 25 -1.07 14.46 10.79
C SER A 25 -0.94 13.44 11.93
N ASP A 26 -2.04 13.04 12.55
CA ASP A 26 -2.01 12.05 13.64
C ASP A 26 -1.73 10.64 13.13
N ALA A 27 -2.32 10.23 12.01
CA ALA A 27 -1.99 8.94 11.37
C ALA A 27 -0.53 8.90 10.93
N LEU A 28 0.00 10.02 10.42
CA LEU A 28 1.41 10.13 10.04
C LEU A 28 2.34 10.02 11.25
N ARG A 29 2.02 10.70 12.36
CA ARG A 29 2.80 10.63 13.61
C ARG A 29 2.82 9.22 14.17
N LEU A 30 1.65 8.56 14.20
CA LEU A 30 1.55 7.17 14.65
C LEU A 30 2.35 6.23 13.74
N ALA A 31 2.23 6.34 12.41
CA ALA A 31 3.01 5.52 11.49
C ALA A 31 4.52 5.77 11.64
N ALA A 32 4.94 7.03 11.79
CA ALA A 32 6.33 7.39 12.03
C ALA A 32 6.85 6.83 13.35
N TYR A 33 6.05 6.90 14.42
CA TYR A 33 6.37 6.29 15.70
C TYR A 33 6.46 4.77 15.56
N ALA A 34 5.46 4.10 15.01
CA ALA A 34 5.42 2.65 14.88
C ALA A 34 6.64 2.11 14.11
N HIS A 35 6.99 2.74 12.99
CA HIS A 35 8.10 2.33 12.14
C HIS A 35 9.44 3.01 12.47
N ASP A 36 9.55 3.71 13.61
CA ASP A 36 10.81 4.34 14.02
C ASP A 36 11.91 3.28 14.22
N GLY A 37 13.11 3.58 13.70
CA GLY A 37 14.24 2.64 13.65
C GLY A 37 14.16 1.55 12.57
N GLN A 38 13.01 1.36 11.91
CA GLN A 38 12.89 0.37 10.84
C GLN A 38 13.47 0.91 9.53
N LEU A 39 14.24 0.05 8.85
CA LEU A 39 14.86 0.36 7.57
C LEU A 39 14.32 -0.56 6.48
N ARG A 40 14.22 0.01 5.28
CA ARG A 40 13.83 -0.70 4.08
C ARG A 40 14.91 -0.60 3.02
N THR A 41 15.23 -1.74 2.44
CA THR A 41 16.08 -1.78 1.24
C THR A 41 15.29 -1.21 0.06
N THR A 42 15.81 -0.13 -0.54
CA THR A 42 15.25 0.48 -1.74
C THR A 42 16.29 0.53 -2.84
N ILE A 43 15.83 0.60 -4.08
CA ILE A 43 16.71 0.55 -5.25
C ILE A 43 16.37 1.72 -6.15
N ARG A 44 17.36 2.60 -6.33
CA ARG A 44 17.23 3.87 -7.05
C ARG A 44 18.53 4.15 -7.78
N ALA A 45 18.44 4.61 -9.02
CA ALA A 45 19.59 4.89 -9.88
C ALA A 45 20.63 3.74 -9.91
N ARG A 46 20.15 2.48 -10.00
CA ARG A 46 20.97 1.25 -9.99
C ARG A 46 21.82 1.03 -8.73
N ALA A 47 21.52 1.74 -7.64
CA ALA A 47 22.17 1.58 -6.35
C ALA A 47 21.18 1.10 -5.28
N VAL A 48 21.70 0.37 -4.30
CA VAL A 48 20.95 -0.09 -3.12
C VAL A 48 21.06 0.96 -2.02
N HIS A 49 19.93 1.35 -1.44
CA HIS A 49 19.82 2.32 -0.36
C HIS A 49 19.10 1.67 0.83
N GLN A 50 19.36 2.18 2.03
CA GLN A 50 18.58 1.88 3.24
C GLN A 50 17.80 3.13 3.61
N ASP A 51 16.50 3.12 3.34
CA ASP A 51 15.60 4.21 3.64
C ASP A 51 14.85 3.93 4.95
N PRO A 52 14.52 4.96 5.76
CA PRO A 52 13.54 4.82 6.83
C PRO A 52 12.22 4.26 6.30
N TYR A 53 11.66 3.26 6.98
CA TYR A 53 10.49 2.53 6.49
C TYR A 53 9.28 3.44 6.25
N ILE A 54 9.09 4.47 7.09
CA ILE A 54 8.00 5.46 7.00
C ILE A 54 7.89 6.14 5.61
N ILE A 55 8.98 6.19 4.84
CA ILE A 55 8.93 6.69 3.47
C ILE A 55 7.95 5.88 2.60
N HIS A 56 7.84 4.57 2.81
CA HIS A 56 6.95 3.69 2.05
C HIS A 56 5.46 4.03 2.22
N PRO A 57 4.88 4.05 3.44
CA PRO A 57 3.50 4.49 3.66
C PRO A 57 3.22 5.91 3.13
N ILE A 58 4.17 6.85 3.26
CA ILE A 58 3.99 8.21 2.71
C ILE A 58 3.92 8.19 1.18
N ARG A 59 4.78 7.41 0.50
CA ARG A 59 4.72 7.27 -0.97
C ARG A 59 3.40 6.64 -1.42
N ILE A 60 2.87 5.68 -0.67
CA ILE A 60 1.55 5.08 -0.94
C ILE A 60 0.46 6.15 -0.86
N ALA A 61 0.41 6.90 0.25
CA ALA A 61 -0.58 7.95 0.47
C ALA A 61 -0.53 9.05 -0.62
N LEU A 62 0.66 9.57 -0.92
CA LEU A 62 0.83 10.59 -1.96
C LEU A 62 0.45 10.08 -3.35
N ARG A 63 0.67 8.80 -3.66
CA ARG A 63 0.25 8.20 -4.93
C ARG A 63 -1.28 8.11 -5.02
N LEU A 64 -1.96 7.76 -3.94
CA LEU A 64 -3.42 7.71 -3.88
C LEU A 64 -4.04 9.10 -4.09
N LEU A 65 -3.49 10.13 -3.43
CA LEU A 65 -3.88 11.53 -3.66
C LEU A 65 -3.69 11.94 -5.13
N ARG A 66 -2.58 11.54 -5.76
CA ARG A 66 -2.31 11.83 -7.18
C ARG A 66 -3.24 11.09 -8.14
N TRP A 67 -3.62 9.86 -7.81
CA TRP A 67 -4.64 9.16 -8.58
C TRP A 67 -5.98 9.88 -8.48
N GLY A 68 -6.30 10.45 -7.32
CA GLY A 68 -7.52 11.20 -7.07
C GLY A 68 -8.70 10.32 -6.69
N VAL A 69 -8.42 9.15 -6.11
CA VAL A 69 -9.48 8.26 -5.59
C VAL A 69 -10.16 8.97 -4.40
N PHE A 70 -11.49 8.96 -4.36
CA PHE A 70 -12.30 9.64 -3.35
C PHE A 70 -12.10 11.16 -3.28
N ALA A 71 -11.57 11.80 -4.33
CA ALA A 71 -11.23 13.23 -4.30
C ALA A 71 -12.44 14.18 -4.28
N SER A 72 -13.67 13.67 -4.48
CA SER A 72 -14.90 14.46 -4.36
C SER A 72 -15.43 14.55 -2.93
N ASP A 73 -14.85 13.79 -2.00
CA ASP A 73 -15.27 13.73 -0.59
C ASP A 73 -14.04 13.85 0.30
N ASP A 74 -13.94 14.95 1.05
CA ASP A 74 -12.82 15.20 1.96
C ASP A 74 -12.69 14.09 3.03
N ALA A 75 -13.81 13.53 3.50
CA ALA A 75 -13.79 12.45 4.49
C ALA A 75 -13.29 11.14 3.88
N GLY A 76 -13.75 10.79 2.67
CA GLY A 76 -13.25 9.66 1.89
C GLY A 76 -11.77 9.80 1.52
N GLN A 77 -11.35 10.98 1.08
CA GLN A 77 -9.96 11.26 0.74
C GLN A 77 -9.05 11.19 1.98
N ARG A 78 -9.50 11.71 3.12
CA ARG A 78 -8.82 11.54 4.40
C ARG A 78 -8.70 10.06 4.77
N THR A 79 -9.80 9.31 4.69
CA THR A 79 -9.86 7.88 5.04
C THR A 79 -8.84 7.07 4.23
N VAL A 80 -8.74 7.27 2.92
CA VAL A 80 -7.78 6.54 2.08
C VAL A 80 -6.32 6.88 2.41
N VAL A 81 -6.04 8.12 2.82
CA VAL A 81 -4.71 8.53 3.29
C VAL A 81 -4.39 7.92 4.65
N GLU A 82 -5.32 7.93 5.61
CA GLU A 82 -5.12 7.32 6.93
C GLU A 82 -4.88 5.81 6.80
N VAL A 83 -5.68 5.10 5.99
CA VAL A 83 -5.47 3.67 5.72
C VAL A 83 -4.10 3.42 5.11
N ALA A 84 -3.68 4.20 4.11
CA ALA A 84 -2.37 4.06 3.49
C ALA A 84 -1.21 4.25 4.49
N LEU A 85 -1.32 5.21 5.39
CA LEU A 85 -0.30 5.47 6.41
C LEU A 85 -0.23 4.34 7.45
N LEU A 86 -1.35 3.70 7.76
CA LEU A 86 -1.47 2.73 8.85
C LEU A 86 -1.48 1.27 8.39
N HIS A 87 -1.47 0.99 7.09
CA HIS A 87 -1.72 -0.36 6.55
C HIS A 87 -0.79 -1.45 7.11
N ASP A 88 0.49 -1.12 7.34
CA ASP A 88 1.49 -2.05 7.88
C ASP A 88 1.62 -1.98 9.41
N VAL A 89 1.06 -0.95 10.07
CA VAL A 89 1.29 -0.70 11.50
C VAL A 89 0.76 -1.85 12.36
N ALA A 90 -0.41 -2.39 12.02
CA ALA A 90 -1.03 -3.49 12.75
C ALA A 90 -0.26 -4.82 12.57
N GLU A 91 0.43 -5.00 11.45
CA GLU A 91 1.24 -6.19 11.14
C GLU A 91 2.62 -6.10 11.80
N ASP A 92 3.33 -5.00 11.56
CA ASP A 92 4.76 -4.85 11.87
C ASP A 92 5.02 -4.32 13.28
N SER A 93 4.08 -3.58 13.86
CA SER A 93 4.29 -2.90 15.15
C SER A 93 3.03 -2.78 16.01
N PRO A 94 2.28 -3.89 16.22
CA PRO A 94 1.03 -3.87 16.97
C PRO A 94 1.18 -3.37 18.42
N GLY A 95 2.31 -3.68 19.08
CA GLY A 95 2.60 -3.18 20.43
C GLY A 95 2.78 -1.67 20.49
N ARG A 96 3.54 -1.10 19.54
CA ARG A 96 3.78 0.35 19.48
C ARG A 96 2.50 1.14 19.21
N LEU A 97 1.56 0.58 18.45
CA LEU A 97 0.24 1.17 18.27
C LEU A 97 -0.52 1.31 19.59
N VAL A 98 -0.54 0.25 20.39
CA VAL A 98 -1.22 0.22 21.69
C VAL A 98 -0.52 1.16 22.67
N ASP A 99 0.82 1.18 22.68
CA ASP A 99 1.63 2.07 23.51
C ASP A 99 1.40 3.55 23.16
N TRP A 100 1.37 3.90 21.87
CA TRP A 100 1.16 5.29 21.41
C TRP A 100 -0.20 5.84 21.82
N LEU A 101 -1.21 4.98 21.87
CA LEU A 101 -2.57 5.32 22.27
C LEU A 101 -2.79 5.21 23.78
N GLU A 102 -1.77 4.82 24.55
CA GLU A 102 -1.84 4.59 26.00
C GLU A 102 -2.97 3.62 26.40
N LEU A 103 -3.19 2.59 25.57
CA LEU A 103 -4.23 1.59 25.78
C LEU A 103 -3.70 0.36 26.54
N PRO A 104 -4.59 -0.43 27.18
CA PRO A 104 -4.17 -1.69 27.80
C PRO A 104 -3.48 -2.62 26.80
N ALA A 105 -2.39 -3.27 27.19
CA ALA A 105 -1.62 -4.19 26.34
C ALA A 105 -2.45 -5.35 25.74
N SER A 106 -3.61 -5.67 26.33
CA SER A 106 -4.57 -6.65 25.81
C SER A 106 -5.45 -6.15 24.67
N THR A 107 -5.38 -4.86 24.32
CA THR A 107 -6.18 -4.26 23.25
C THR A 107 -5.74 -4.79 21.90
N ARG A 108 -6.68 -5.27 21.08
CA ARG A 108 -6.34 -5.73 19.73
C ARG A 108 -5.98 -4.53 18.85
N PRO A 109 -4.97 -4.64 17.97
CA PRO A 109 -4.53 -3.54 17.11
C PRO A 109 -5.65 -2.85 16.33
N HIS A 110 -6.54 -3.62 15.70
CA HIS A 110 -7.64 -3.04 14.91
C HIS A 110 -8.69 -2.35 15.77
N ASP A 111 -8.90 -2.77 17.03
CA ASP A 111 -9.79 -2.06 17.97
C ASP A 111 -9.18 -0.71 18.37
N ALA A 112 -7.86 -0.67 18.56
CA ALA A 112 -7.13 0.55 18.84
C ALA A 112 -7.20 1.56 17.67
N ILE A 113 -7.05 1.07 16.42
CA ILE A 113 -7.26 1.89 15.22
C ILE A 113 -8.71 2.39 15.15
N ALA A 114 -9.69 1.52 15.42
CA ALA A 114 -11.10 1.90 15.37
C ALA A 114 -11.44 3.02 16.36
N LEU A 115 -10.88 2.95 17.57
CA LEU A 115 -11.08 3.97 18.60
C LEU A 115 -10.55 5.34 18.16
N ARG A 116 -9.40 5.39 17.46
CA ARG A 116 -8.73 6.65 17.13
C ARG A 116 -9.08 7.23 15.75
N PHE A 117 -9.26 6.38 14.75
CA PHE A 117 -9.44 6.74 13.34
C PHE A 117 -10.79 6.29 12.78
N GLY A 118 -11.59 5.58 13.57
CA GLY A 118 -12.93 5.14 13.20
C GLY A 118 -12.97 3.73 12.57
N PRO A 119 -14.17 3.13 12.52
CA PRO A 119 -14.34 1.73 12.14
C PRO A 119 -14.01 1.45 10.67
N ARG A 120 -14.19 2.43 9.78
CA ARG A 120 -13.89 2.27 8.34
C ARG A 120 -12.39 2.13 8.08
N VAL A 121 -11.56 2.93 8.77
CA VAL A 121 -10.10 2.83 8.70
C VAL A 121 -9.65 1.48 9.28
N ALA A 122 -10.21 1.10 10.43
CA ALA A 122 -9.87 -0.16 11.08
C ALA A 122 -10.20 -1.39 10.24
N ASP A 123 -11.38 -1.45 9.61
CA ASP A 123 -11.75 -2.59 8.75
C ASP A 123 -10.84 -2.67 7.51
N ALA A 124 -10.53 -1.54 6.87
CA ALA A 124 -9.62 -1.53 5.72
C ALA A 124 -8.20 -1.95 6.11
N VAL A 125 -7.65 -1.46 7.23
CA VAL A 125 -6.33 -1.91 7.73
C VAL A 125 -6.35 -3.40 8.06
N ARG A 126 -7.42 -3.91 8.69
CA ARG A 126 -7.57 -5.34 8.96
C ARG A 126 -7.54 -6.17 7.67
N ARG A 127 -8.24 -5.73 6.63
CA ARG A 127 -8.24 -6.40 5.31
C ARG A 127 -6.87 -6.39 4.65
N LEU A 128 -6.09 -5.34 4.86
CA LEU A 128 -4.74 -5.18 4.29
C LEU A 128 -3.64 -5.91 5.06
N THR A 129 -3.90 -6.26 6.32
CA THR A 129 -2.97 -6.99 7.19
C THR A 129 -2.88 -8.42 6.72
N ASN A 130 -1.67 -8.87 6.38
CA ASN A 130 -1.47 -10.21 5.86
C ASN A 130 -1.84 -11.27 6.92
N PRO A 131 -2.30 -12.45 6.49
CA PRO A 131 -2.50 -13.56 7.41
C PRO A 131 -1.17 -13.97 8.06
N PRO A 132 -1.17 -14.42 9.33
CA PRO A 132 0.05 -14.76 10.07
C PRO A 132 0.95 -15.70 9.29
N ALA A 133 2.24 -15.38 9.24
CA ALA A 133 3.22 -16.21 8.54
C ALA A 133 3.22 -17.64 9.10
N ASP A 134 3.13 -18.62 8.20
CA ASP A 134 3.35 -20.02 8.54
C ASP A 134 4.82 -20.34 8.20
N PRO A 135 5.67 -20.58 9.22
CA PRO A 135 7.10 -20.82 9.01
C PRO A 135 7.36 -22.13 8.25
N ASP A 136 6.45 -23.10 8.34
CA ASP A 136 6.60 -24.43 7.74
C ASP A 136 6.03 -24.48 6.31
N ALA A 137 5.25 -23.47 5.91
CA ALA A 137 4.68 -23.39 4.57
C ALA A 137 5.75 -23.17 3.49
N THR A 138 5.70 -23.97 2.41
CA THR A 138 6.54 -23.75 1.23
C THR A 138 6.26 -22.40 0.56
N THR A 139 7.21 -21.86 -0.22
CA THR A 139 7.01 -20.61 -0.98
C THR A 139 5.76 -20.64 -1.85
N ARG A 140 5.44 -21.79 -2.48
CA ARG A 140 4.23 -21.96 -3.28
C ARG A 140 2.97 -21.80 -2.43
N VAL A 141 2.93 -22.44 -1.27
CA VAL A 141 1.79 -22.37 -0.33
C VAL A 141 1.62 -20.94 0.19
N ARG A 142 2.72 -20.28 0.59
CA ARG A 142 2.67 -18.86 1.03
C ARG A 142 2.12 -17.93 -0.05
N ARG A 143 2.57 -18.10 -1.31
CA ARG A 143 2.05 -17.32 -2.45
C ARG A 143 0.57 -17.59 -2.69
N ALA A 144 0.14 -18.85 -2.67
CA ALA A 144 -1.26 -19.20 -2.84
C ALA A 144 -2.14 -18.61 -1.72
N ARG A 145 -1.71 -18.70 -0.45
CA ARG A 145 -2.41 -18.10 0.70
C ARG A 145 -2.51 -16.59 0.59
N TYR A 146 -1.43 -15.93 0.17
CA TYR A 146 -1.44 -14.49 -0.07
C TYR A 146 -2.41 -14.09 -1.18
N ARG A 147 -2.42 -14.81 -2.31
CA ARG A 147 -3.38 -14.56 -3.40
C ARG A 147 -4.83 -14.80 -2.98
N ALA A 148 -5.10 -15.87 -2.23
CA ALA A 148 -6.43 -16.13 -1.68
C ALA A 148 -6.88 -14.98 -0.77
N HIS A 149 -6.01 -14.52 0.14
CA HIS A 149 -6.31 -13.37 0.98
C HIS A 149 -6.59 -12.09 0.17
N LEU A 150 -5.81 -11.82 -0.89
CA LEU A 150 -6.11 -10.69 -1.78
C LEU A 150 -7.50 -10.83 -2.42
N ALA A 151 -7.85 -12.02 -2.91
CA ALA A 151 -9.13 -12.27 -3.57
C ALA A 151 -10.33 -12.17 -2.60
N ASP A 152 -10.18 -12.71 -1.40
CA ASP A 152 -11.29 -12.91 -0.46
C ASP A 152 -11.50 -11.69 0.46
N GLU A 153 -10.42 -11.03 0.90
CA GLU A 153 -10.50 -9.95 1.90
C GLU A 153 -10.29 -8.55 1.31
N VAL A 154 -9.33 -8.40 0.39
CA VAL A 154 -8.88 -7.09 -0.12
C VAL A 154 -9.66 -6.66 -1.35
N ALA A 155 -9.71 -7.50 -2.38
CA ALA A 155 -10.29 -7.19 -3.69
C ALA A 155 -11.77 -6.77 -3.62
N PRO A 156 -12.63 -7.34 -2.75
CA PRO A 156 -14.04 -6.96 -2.69
C PRO A 156 -14.29 -5.54 -2.14
N ASP A 157 -13.37 -4.96 -1.38
CA ASP A 157 -13.51 -3.61 -0.82
C ASP A 157 -12.67 -2.60 -1.61
N LEU A 158 -13.32 -1.63 -2.28
CA LEU A 158 -12.63 -0.68 -3.16
C LEU A 158 -11.51 0.09 -2.45
N LEU A 159 -11.75 0.54 -1.22
CA LEU A 159 -10.78 1.27 -0.41
C LEU A 159 -9.51 0.44 -0.16
N SER A 160 -9.68 -0.81 0.28
CA SER A 160 -8.58 -1.75 0.48
C SER A 160 -7.88 -2.08 -0.85
N ALA A 161 -8.64 -2.29 -1.92
CA ALA A 161 -8.10 -2.62 -3.23
C ALA A 161 -7.20 -1.51 -3.80
N VAL A 162 -7.59 -0.23 -3.72
CA VAL A 162 -6.76 0.87 -4.21
C VAL A 162 -5.51 1.09 -3.36
N VAL A 163 -5.60 0.95 -2.04
CA VAL A 163 -4.44 1.06 -1.15
C VAL A 163 -3.45 -0.07 -1.45
N LYS A 164 -3.94 -1.30 -1.57
CA LYS A 164 -3.09 -2.45 -1.93
C LYS A 164 -2.45 -2.30 -3.31
N SER A 165 -3.19 -1.73 -4.26
CA SER A 165 -2.65 -1.41 -5.58
C SER A 165 -1.49 -0.42 -5.50
N SER A 166 -1.59 0.61 -4.66
CA SER A 166 -0.51 1.57 -4.44
C SER A 166 0.69 0.92 -3.74
N ASP A 167 0.47 0.06 -2.75
CA ASP A 167 1.50 -0.76 -2.10
C ASP A 167 2.26 -1.63 -3.12
N LEU A 168 1.54 -2.43 -3.92
CA LEU A 168 2.12 -3.26 -4.97
C LEU A 168 2.94 -2.45 -5.99
N VAL A 169 2.45 -1.28 -6.40
CA VAL A 169 3.20 -0.37 -7.29
C VAL A 169 4.50 0.12 -6.63
N ASP A 170 4.48 0.41 -5.33
CA ASP A 170 5.70 0.84 -4.63
C ASP A 170 6.73 -0.29 -4.56
N ASN A 171 6.27 -1.48 -4.16
CA ASN A 171 7.04 -2.71 -3.97
C ASN A 171 7.63 -3.21 -5.29
N ALA A 172 6.78 -3.56 -6.24
CA ALA A 172 7.16 -4.20 -7.49
C ALA A 172 7.77 -3.23 -8.50
N GLY A 173 7.31 -1.97 -8.51
CA GLY A 173 7.77 -0.98 -9.48
C GLY A 173 9.22 -0.52 -9.30
N SER A 174 9.92 -0.96 -8.23
CA SER A 174 11.37 -0.72 -8.05
C SER A 174 12.25 -1.79 -8.70
N LEU A 175 11.71 -2.96 -9.03
CA LEU A 175 12.51 -4.13 -9.44
C LEU A 175 13.26 -3.88 -10.75
N LYS A 176 12.73 -3.06 -11.66
CA LYS A 176 13.43 -2.65 -12.90
C LYS A 176 14.72 -1.87 -12.70
N HIS A 177 14.98 -1.41 -11.47
CA HIS A 177 16.21 -0.69 -11.14
C HIS A 177 17.27 -1.61 -10.52
N LEU A 178 16.97 -2.89 -10.29
CA LEU A 178 17.97 -3.90 -9.91
C LEU A 178 18.97 -4.09 -11.05
N SER A 179 20.25 -4.04 -10.72
CA SER A 179 21.32 -4.36 -11.68
C SER A 179 21.48 -5.86 -11.92
N ASP A 180 21.08 -6.70 -10.97
CA ASP A 180 21.10 -8.16 -11.07
C ASP A 180 19.78 -8.64 -11.68
N GLU A 181 19.81 -8.97 -12.98
CA GLU A 181 18.64 -9.37 -13.76
C GLU A 181 18.01 -10.68 -13.26
N ARG A 182 18.83 -11.66 -12.86
CA ARG A 182 18.34 -12.95 -12.34
C ARG A 182 17.62 -12.77 -11.01
N LYS A 183 18.18 -11.95 -10.12
CA LYS A 183 17.54 -11.57 -8.87
C LYS A 183 16.26 -10.76 -9.11
N ALA A 184 16.27 -9.86 -10.10
CA ALA A 184 15.08 -9.11 -10.50
C ALA A 184 13.97 -10.05 -10.98
N ALA A 185 14.27 -11.03 -11.84
CA ALA A 185 13.32 -12.04 -12.31
C ALA A 185 12.74 -12.88 -11.15
N THR A 186 13.60 -13.35 -10.25
CA THR A 186 13.19 -14.11 -9.05
C THR A 186 12.21 -13.31 -8.17
N TYR A 187 12.48 -12.02 -7.97
CA TYR A 187 11.59 -11.15 -7.21
C TYR A 187 10.33 -10.78 -7.99
N ALA A 188 10.44 -10.58 -9.30
CA ALA A 188 9.30 -10.27 -10.17
C ALA A 188 8.27 -11.40 -10.14
N ALA A 189 8.72 -12.66 -10.13
CA ALA A 189 7.86 -13.84 -10.00
C ALA A 189 7.04 -13.88 -8.69
N LYS A 190 7.37 -13.08 -7.67
CA LYS A 190 6.53 -12.91 -6.47
C LYS A 190 5.33 -12.00 -6.74
N TYR A 191 5.45 -11.05 -7.66
CA TYR A 191 4.51 -9.95 -7.85
C TYR A 191 3.69 -10.02 -9.14
N VAL A 192 4.07 -10.84 -10.14
CA VAL A 192 3.30 -10.98 -11.40
C VAL A 192 1.82 -11.22 -11.11
N ASP A 193 1.50 -12.34 -10.45
CA ASP A 193 0.08 -12.65 -10.21
C ASP A 193 -0.62 -11.63 -9.29
N PRO A 194 -0.08 -11.24 -8.12
CA PRO A 194 -0.75 -10.25 -7.27
C PRO A 194 -1.02 -8.91 -7.96
N VAL A 195 -0.12 -8.44 -8.82
CA VAL A 195 -0.32 -7.19 -9.57
C VAL A 195 -1.41 -7.35 -10.62
N GLY A 196 -1.43 -8.48 -11.34
CA GLY A 196 -2.49 -8.82 -12.29
C GLY A 196 -3.85 -8.95 -11.61
N ASP A 197 -3.93 -9.76 -10.55
CA ASP A 197 -5.15 -10.01 -9.77
C ASP A 197 -5.79 -8.70 -9.27
N MET A 198 -4.97 -7.75 -8.79
CA MET A 198 -5.47 -6.45 -8.35
C MET A 198 -5.87 -5.53 -9.51
N ALA A 199 -5.21 -5.59 -10.67
CA ALA A 199 -5.61 -4.83 -11.85
C ALA A 199 -7.00 -5.29 -12.34
N ASP A 200 -7.27 -6.59 -12.29
CA ASP A 200 -8.57 -7.17 -12.62
C ASP A 200 -9.62 -6.83 -11.57
N ALA A 201 -9.25 -6.81 -10.29
CA ALA A 201 -10.14 -6.36 -9.22
C ALA A 201 -10.60 -4.91 -9.42
N LEU A 202 -9.68 -4.00 -9.77
CA LEU A 202 -10.05 -2.62 -10.07
C LEU A 202 -10.89 -2.49 -11.35
N ALA A 203 -10.72 -3.39 -12.33
CA ALA A 203 -11.60 -3.45 -13.50
C ALA A 203 -13.03 -3.79 -13.11
N ARG A 204 -13.22 -4.84 -12.28
CA ARG A 204 -14.54 -5.23 -11.77
C ARG A 204 -15.22 -4.11 -11.00
N HIS A 205 -14.49 -3.39 -10.13
CA HIS A 205 -15.06 -2.21 -9.44
C HIS A 205 -15.55 -1.13 -10.42
N LEU A 206 -14.86 -0.90 -11.54
CA LEU A 206 -15.31 0.06 -12.55
C LEU A 206 -16.53 -0.42 -13.34
N GLU A 207 -16.61 -1.73 -13.60
CA GLU A 207 -17.72 -2.37 -14.31
C GLU A 207 -18.99 -2.46 -13.44
N ASP A 208 -18.85 -2.97 -12.22
CA ASP A 208 -19.95 -3.17 -11.27
C ASP A 208 -20.52 -1.85 -10.77
N ALA A 209 -19.67 -0.83 -10.62
CA ALA A 209 -20.05 0.46 -10.06
C ALA A 209 -20.21 1.55 -11.12
N ALA A 210 -20.46 1.17 -12.39
CA ALA A 210 -20.62 2.08 -13.52
C ALA A 210 -21.69 3.18 -13.32
N SER A 211 -22.58 3.03 -12.32
CA SER A 211 -23.56 4.05 -11.89
C SER A 211 -23.33 4.65 -10.50
N ASP A 212 -22.50 4.05 -9.65
CA ASP A 212 -22.51 4.30 -8.20
C ASP A 212 -21.26 5.04 -7.70
N LEU A 213 -20.15 4.96 -8.45
CA LEU A 213 -18.97 5.78 -8.15
C LEU A 213 -19.13 7.18 -8.71
N ASP A 214 -18.75 8.17 -7.91
CA ASP A 214 -18.55 9.50 -8.43
C ASP A 214 -17.43 9.50 -9.49
N TYR A 215 -17.51 10.47 -10.40
CA TYR A 215 -16.60 10.57 -11.54
C TYR A 215 -15.13 10.73 -11.14
N ALA A 216 -14.82 11.41 -10.02
CA ALA A 216 -13.45 11.59 -9.57
C ALA A 216 -12.87 10.26 -9.08
N THR A 217 -13.65 9.50 -8.28
CA THR A 217 -13.28 8.17 -7.82
C THR A 217 -13.09 7.20 -8.98
N ALA A 218 -14.04 7.12 -9.91
CA ALA A 218 -13.92 6.26 -11.09
C ALA A 218 -12.65 6.57 -11.91
N ARG A 219 -12.35 7.86 -12.13
CA ARG A 219 -11.11 8.28 -12.80
C ARG A 219 -9.86 7.89 -12.00
N GLY A 220 -9.90 8.02 -10.68
CA GLY A 220 -8.80 7.63 -9.80
C GLY A 220 -8.53 6.13 -9.85
N VAL A 221 -9.58 5.31 -9.83
CA VAL A 221 -9.50 3.85 -9.96
C VAL A 221 -8.95 3.45 -11.32
N HIS A 222 -9.37 4.11 -12.41
CA HIS A 222 -8.80 3.90 -13.74
C HIS A 222 -7.29 4.14 -13.77
N ARG A 223 -6.81 5.27 -13.19
CA ARG A 223 -5.38 5.58 -13.11
C ARG A 223 -4.59 4.57 -12.27
N ALA A 224 -5.19 4.08 -11.18
CA ALA A 224 -4.60 3.04 -10.35
C ALA A 224 -4.41 1.74 -11.16
N ARG A 225 -5.45 1.33 -11.89
CA ARG A 225 -5.43 0.17 -12.77
C ARG A 225 -4.40 0.30 -13.90
N GLU A 226 -4.40 1.43 -14.62
CA GLU A 226 -3.40 1.69 -15.67
C GLU A 226 -1.98 1.55 -15.13
N ARG A 227 -1.73 2.06 -13.91
CA ARG A 227 -0.41 1.95 -13.30
C ARG A 227 -0.04 0.51 -12.96
N LEU A 228 -0.99 -0.29 -12.47
CA LEU A 228 -0.76 -1.72 -12.23
C LEU A 228 -0.46 -2.45 -13.54
N LEU A 229 -1.19 -2.18 -14.63
CA LEU A 229 -0.95 -2.83 -15.93
C LEU A 229 0.45 -2.52 -16.47
N VAL A 230 0.93 -1.29 -16.31
CA VAL A 230 2.31 -0.93 -16.67
C VAL A 230 3.32 -1.75 -15.85
N VAL A 231 3.13 -1.81 -14.53
CA VAL A 231 4.02 -2.60 -13.66
C VAL A 231 3.93 -4.09 -14.01
N HIS A 232 2.75 -4.61 -14.30
CA HIS A 232 2.54 -6.00 -14.68
C HIS A 232 3.32 -6.38 -15.94
N GLY A 233 3.24 -5.55 -17.00
CA GLY A 233 4.01 -5.75 -18.23
C GLY A 233 5.53 -5.71 -18.00
N GLU A 234 6.00 -4.79 -17.14
CA GLU A 234 7.41 -4.74 -16.72
C GLU A 234 7.84 -6.04 -16.02
N LEU A 235 6.98 -6.60 -15.14
CA LEU A 235 7.27 -7.84 -14.42
C LEU A 235 7.29 -9.06 -15.34
N LEU A 236 6.33 -9.19 -16.25
CA LEU A 236 6.30 -10.28 -17.23
C LEU A 236 7.58 -10.30 -18.08
N THR A 237 8.01 -9.13 -18.56
CA THR A 237 9.26 -8.98 -19.32
C THR A 237 10.50 -9.43 -18.54
N MET A 238 10.51 -9.27 -17.21
CA MET A 238 11.62 -9.73 -16.36
C MET A 238 11.63 -11.24 -16.19
N VAL A 239 10.45 -11.85 -16.05
CA VAL A 239 10.32 -13.31 -15.82
C VAL A 239 10.57 -14.09 -17.11
N GLU A 240 10.25 -13.55 -18.28
CA GLU A 240 10.51 -14.20 -19.59
C GLU A 240 12.00 -14.25 -19.99
N LYS A 241 12.86 -13.49 -19.31
CA LYS A 241 14.31 -13.42 -19.61
C LYS A 241 15.17 -14.41 -18.82
N ASP A 242 14.60 -15.12 -17.85
CA ASP A 242 15.25 -16.14 -17.01
C ASP A 242 14.93 -17.55 -17.53
#